data_AF-A0A2E9TX60-F1
#
_entry.id   AF-A0A2E9TX60-F1
#
_cell.length_a   1.000
_cell.length_b   1.000
_cell.length_c   1.000
_cell.angle_alpha   90.00
_cell.angle_beta   90.00
_cell.angle_gamma   90.00
#
_symmetry.space_group_name_H-M   'P 1'
#
loop_
_entity.id
_entity.type
_entity.pdbx_description
1 polymer ?
#
loop_
_entity_poly.entity_id
_entity_poly.type
_entity_poly.pdbx_seq_one_letter_code
_entity_poly.pdbx_strand_id
1 'polypeptide(L)'
;MSISKNIEEVKQLILVRNLPGTSRGLVNTTKISSMLDEISRILPSELEEAKIVIRQKEAIISQADEESKRIREYADEESNTIRKVAEEQSNSIVQSAKEDAENLISETQIVKDASEKSDSIKLEAEQEASQKLTEAEDRSHEIITEAETKVNAMLSKVEDDIQQRRSGADNYAREVLFALEERVSETLAQVRGGIDMLDNRDSALPEKS
;
A
#
# COMPACT_ATOMS: atom_id res chain seq x y z
N MET A 1 69.79 2.73 63.64
CA MET A 1 70.79 2.18 62.70
C MET A 1 70.28 0.81 62.28
N SER A 2 70.29 0.46 60.99
CA SER A 2 69.87 -0.89 60.59
C SER A 2 70.79 -1.92 61.24
N ILE A 3 70.24 -2.96 61.85
CA ILE A 3 70.99 -4.15 62.32
C ILE A 3 71.98 -4.64 61.27
N SER A 4 71.63 -4.53 60.00
CA SER A 4 72.48 -4.89 58.87
C SER A 4 73.79 -4.08 58.83
N LYS A 5 73.76 -2.81 59.25
CA LYS A 5 74.95 -1.95 59.37
C LYS A 5 75.86 -2.40 60.51
N ASN A 6 75.28 -2.74 61.67
CA ASN A 6 76.05 -3.23 62.82
C ASN A 6 76.69 -4.60 62.55
N ILE A 7 75.99 -5.49 61.85
CA ILE A 7 76.53 -6.79 61.40
C ILE A 7 77.69 -6.59 60.42
N GLU A 8 77.56 -5.65 59.48
CA GLU A 8 78.62 -5.37 58.50
C GLU A 8 79.86 -4.77 59.18
N GLU A 9 79.69 -3.87 60.15
CA GLU A 9 80.79 -3.34 60.95
C GLU A 9 81.49 -4.42 61.79
N VAL A 10 80.74 -5.37 62.37
CA VAL A 10 81.32 -6.55 63.05
C VAL A 10 82.11 -7.44 62.09
N LYS A 11 81.59 -7.70 60.88
CA LYS A 11 82.30 -8.47 59.84
C LYS A 11 83.62 -7.79 59.46
N GLN A 12 83.61 -6.47 59.25
CA GLN A 12 84.80 -5.69 58.93
C GLN A 12 85.84 -5.76 60.04
N LEU A 13 85.43 -5.70 61.32
CA LEU A 13 86.34 -5.80 62.47
C LEU A 13 86.99 -7.19 62.61
N ILE A 14 86.33 -8.25 62.13
CA ILE A 14 86.88 -9.62 62.11
C ILE A 14 87.86 -9.82 60.94
N LEU A 15 87.76 -9.02 59.88
CA LEU A 15 88.59 -9.10 58.67
C LEU A 15 89.97 -8.41 58.77
N VAL A 16 90.34 -7.83 59.92
CA VAL A 16 91.57 -7.03 60.05
C VAL A 16 92.74 -7.81 60.64
N ARG A 17 93.76 -8.03 59.80
CA ARG A 17 95.18 -8.28 60.08
C ARG A 17 95.52 -9.58 60.84
N ASN A 18 96.14 -10.53 60.11
CA ASN A 18 96.79 -11.70 60.69
C ASN A 18 98.07 -11.30 61.43
N LEU A 19 98.32 -11.94 62.57
CA LEU A 19 99.57 -11.82 63.31
C LEU A 19 100.71 -12.46 62.49
N PRO A 20 101.85 -11.77 62.27
CA PRO A 20 102.97 -12.29 61.49
C PRO A 20 103.43 -13.65 62.01
N GLY A 21 103.53 -14.65 61.13
CA GLY A 21 103.96 -16.01 61.49
C GLY A 21 102.88 -16.90 62.11
N THR A 22 101.62 -16.46 62.19
CA THR A 22 100.51 -17.30 62.68
C THR A 22 99.28 -17.18 61.79
N SER A 23 98.45 -18.21 61.74
CA SER A 23 97.16 -18.18 61.02
C SER A 23 96.05 -17.48 61.81
N ARG A 24 96.38 -16.64 62.81
CA ARG A 24 95.41 -16.02 63.73
C ARG A 24 95.27 -14.51 63.47
N GLY A 25 94.04 -14.03 63.28
CA GLY A 25 93.69 -12.61 63.12
C GLY A 25 93.63 -11.86 64.46
N LEU A 26 94.02 -10.59 64.47
CA LEU A 26 94.00 -9.72 65.65
C LEU A 26 92.67 -8.96 65.72
N VAL A 27 91.78 -9.38 66.60
CA VAL A 27 90.42 -8.84 66.73
C VAL A 27 90.25 -8.02 68.00
N ASN A 28 89.53 -6.89 67.90
CA ASN A 28 89.08 -6.14 69.07
C ASN A 28 87.81 -6.78 69.65
N THR A 29 88.02 -7.73 70.56
CA THR A 29 86.95 -8.48 71.24
C THR A 29 86.01 -7.59 72.04
N THR A 30 86.50 -6.48 72.59
CA THR A 30 85.70 -5.56 73.40
C THR A 30 84.69 -4.81 72.53
N LYS A 31 85.15 -4.28 71.39
CA LYS A 31 84.30 -3.55 70.43
C LYS A 31 83.31 -4.47 69.71
N ILE A 32 83.73 -5.69 69.37
CA ILE A 32 82.85 -6.71 68.80
C ILE A 32 81.77 -7.11 69.81
N SER A 33 82.13 -7.34 71.08
CA SER A 33 81.16 -7.68 72.13
C SER A 33 80.11 -6.60 72.31
N SER A 34 80.52 -5.32 72.39
CA SER A 34 79.56 -4.21 72.53
C SER A 34 78.59 -4.11 71.35
N MET A 35 79.07 -4.37 70.12
CA MET A 35 78.22 -4.38 68.93
C MET A 35 77.29 -5.60 68.90
N LEU A 36 77.75 -6.76 69.38
CA LEU A 36 76.93 -7.98 69.48
C LEU A 36 75.83 -7.84 70.55
N ASP A 37 76.13 -7.17 71.66
CA ASP A 37 75.17 -6.84 72.72
C ASP A 37 74.12 -5.85 72.22
N GLU A 38 74.54 -4.85 71.44
CA GLU A 38 73.63 -3.90 70.78
C GLU A 38 72.73 -4.58 69.74
N ILE A 39 73.28 -5.47 68.90
CA ILE A 39 72.50 -6.29 67.96
C ILE A 39 71.51 -7.17 68.74
N SER A 40 71.96 -7.87 69.78
CA SER A 40 71.10 -8.77 70.57
C SER A 40 69.98 -8.03 71.31
N ARG A 41 70.19 -6.75 71.64
CA ARG A 41 69.18 -5.89 72.28
C ARG A 41 68.13 -5.37 71.29
N ILE A 42 68.52 -5.08 70.04
CA ILE A 42 67.65 -4.44 69.02
C ILE A 42 66.96 -5.48 68.12
N LEU A 43 67.59 -6.63 67.87
CA LEU A 43 67.09 -7.69 66.99
C LEU A 43 65.68 -8.20 67.36
N PRO A 44 65.32 -8.41 68.64
CA PRO A 44 63.98 -8.86 69.00
C PRO A 44 62.87 -7.89 68.61
N SER A 45 63.08 -6.57 68.80
CA SER A 45 62.07 -5.56 68.45
C SER A 45 61.87 -5.43 66.95
N GLU A 46 62.96 -5.49 66.17
CA GLU A 46 62.90 -5.41 64.70
C GLU A 46 62.26 -6.67 64.09
N LEU A 47 62.51 -7.85 64.66
CA LEU A 47 61.82 -9.10 64.28
C LEU A 47 60.32 -9.02 64.59
N GLU A 48 59.93 -8.44 65.71
CA GLU A 48 58.51 -8.28 66.05
C GLU A 48 57.82 -7.28 65.12
N GLU A 49 58.48 -6.16 64.80
CA GLU A 49 57.99 -5.17 63.84
C GLU A 49 57.83 -5.78 62.45
N ALA A 50 58.81 -6.56 61.97
CA ALA A 50 58.72 -7.29 60.71
C ALA A 50 57.54 -8.29 60.70
N LYS A 51 57.31 -9.02 61.79
CA LYS A 51 56.14 -9.92 61.93
C LYS A 51 54.81 -9.18 61.90
N ILE A 52 54.74 -7.96 62.45
CA ILE A 52 53.55 -7.12 62.39
C ILE A 52 53.29 -6.69 60.95
N VAL A 53 54.33 -6.26 60.23
CA VAL A 53 54.22 -5.87 58.82
C VAL A 53 53.77 -7.04 57.95
N ILE A 54 54.30 -8.26 58.17
CA ILE A 54 53.85 -9.47 57.46
C ILE A 54 52.36 -9.74 57.72
N ARG A 55 51.94 -9.72 59.00
CA ARG A 55 50.53 -9.91 59.37
C ARG A 55 49.62 -8.85 58.76
N GLN A 56 50.04 -7.58 58.77
CA GLN A 56 49.30 -6.49 58.13
C GLN A 56 49.19 -6.69 56.61
N LYS A 57 50.28 -7.10 55.95
CA LYS A 57 50.28 -7.39 54.51
C LYS A 57 49.35 -8.56 54.18
N GLU A 58 49.38 -9.63 54.97
CA GLU A 58 48.47 -10.78 54.81
C GLU A 58 47.00 -10.36 54.98
N ALA A 59 46.70 -9.51 55.98
CA ALA A 59 45.37 -8.95 56.16
C ALA A 59 44.91 -8.09 54.97
N ILE A 60 45.79 -7.23 54.45
CA ILE A 60 45.50 -6.41 53.26
C ILE A 60 45.22 -7.28 52.04
N ILE A 61 46.03 -8.33 51.80
CA ILE A 61 45.82 -9.26 50.68
C ILE A 61 44.48 -9.99 50.83
N SER A 62 44.16 -10.48 52.03
CA SER A 62 42.89 -11.15 52.30
C SER A 62 41.70 -10.23 52.04
N GLN A 63 41.78 -8.98 52.52
CA GLN A 63 40.74 -7.99 52.29
C GLN A 63 40.59 -7.65 50.81
N ALA A 64 41.71 -7.50 50.08
CA ALA A 64 41.70 -7.23 48.65
C ALA A 64 41.13 -8.41 47.84
N ASP A 65 41.38 -9.65 48.26
CA ASP A 65 40.81 -10.85 47.62
C ASP A 65 39.30 -10.95 47.85
N GLU A 66 38.82 -10.70 49.08
CA GLU A 66 37.39 -10.63 49.38
C GLU A 66 36.71 -9.52 48.58
N GLU A 67 37.32 -8.34 48.50
CA GLU A 67 36.75 -7.23 47.72
C GLU A 67 36.75 -7.53 46.22
N SER A 68 37.80 -8.17 45.71
CA SER A 68 37.86 -8.61 44.31
C SER A 68 36.77 -9.61 43.97
N LYS A 69 36.48 -10.55 44.89
CA LYS A 69 35.39 -11.51 44.74
C LYS A 69 34.04 -10.80 44.71
N ARG A 70 33.79 -9.88 45.64
CA ARG A 70 32.55 -9.08 45.66
C ARG A 70 32.34 -8.30 44.35
N ILE A 71 33.38 -7.65 43.85
CA ILE A 71 33.29 -6.88 42.60
C ILE A 71 32.97 -7.80 41.42
N ARG A 72 33.60 -8.98 41.35
CA ARG A 72 33.33 -9.96 40.29
C ARG A 72 31.92 -10.51 40.35
N GLU A 73 31.46 -10.92 41.53
CA GLU A 73 30.10 -11.43 41.73
C GLU A 73 29.06 -10.37 41.35
N TYR A 74 29.25 -9.12 41.78
CA TYR A 74 28.38 -8.01 41.41
C TYR A 74 28.37 -7.77 39.89
N ALA A 75 29.54 -7.74 39.25
CA ALA A 75 29.65 -7.56 37.81
C ALA A 75 29.02 -8.71 37.01
N ASP A 76 29.15 -9.95 37.48
CA ASP A 76 28.55 -11.12 36.87
C ASP A 76 27.01 -11.10 37.00
N GLU A 77 26.49 -10.73 38.18
CA GLU A 77 25.05 -10.54 38.37
C GLU A 77 24.52 -9.44 37.46
N GLU A 78 25.14 -8.26 37.46
CA GLU A 78 24.74 -7.12 36.64
C GLU A 78 24.76 -7.47 35.15
N SER A 79 25.83 -8.12 34.69
CA SER A 79 25.98 -8.62 33.31
C SER A 79 24.88 -9.59 32.93
N ASN A 80 24.52 -10.53 33.81
CA ASN A 80 23.43 -11.47 33.57
C ASN A 80 22.08 -10.75 33.45
N THR A 81 21.79 -9.78 34.32
CA THR A 81 20.57 -8.95 34.20
C THR A 81 20.54 -8.16 32.89
N ILE A 82 21.63 -7.50 32.52
CA ILE A 82 21.72 -6.74 31.28
C ILE A 82 21.49 -7.66 30.09
N ARG A 83 22.13 -8.83 30.06
CA ARG A 83 21.98 -9.78 28.96
C ARG A 83 20.53 -10.28 28.85
N LYS A 84 19.90 -10.59 29.98
CA LYS A 84 18.51 -11.04 30.02
C LYS A 84 17.54 -9.97 29.51
N VAL A 85 17.67 -8.73 29.99
CA VAL A 85 16.82 -7.61 29.54
C VAL A 85 17.05 -7.34 28.06
N ALA A 86 18.30 -7.38 27.59
CA ALA A 86 18.62 -7.20 26.18
C ALA A 86 18.03 -8.31 25.30
N GLU A 87 18.09 -9.58 25.73
CA GLU A 87 17.46 -10.71 25.03
C GLU A 87 15.93 -10.54 24.97
N GLU A 88 15.28 -10.20 26.09
CA GLU A 88 13.84 -9.98 26.15
C GLU A 88 13.40 -8.81 25.24
N GLN A 89 14.10 -7.68 25.31
CA GLN A 89 13.85 -6.51 24.47
C GLN A 89 14.09 -6.81 22.98
N SER A 90 15.20 -7.48 22.66
CA SER A 90 15.51 -7.86 21.28
C SER A 90 14.43 -8.76 20.70
N ASN A 91 13.98 -9.76 21.47
CA ASN A 91 12.91 -10.66 21.05
C ASN A 91 11.60 -9.90 20.86
N SER A 92 11.26 -8.98 21.76
CA SER A 92 10.06 -8.14 21.64
C SER A 92 10.10 -7.24 20.40
N ILE A 93 11.24 -6.60 20.11
CA ILE A 93 11.41 -5.75 18.92
C ILE A 93 11.28 -6.59 17.65
N VAL A 94 11.95 -7.74 17.58
CA VAL A 94 11.88 -8.63 16.41
C VAL A 94 10.46 -9.14 16.22
N GLN A 95 9.74 -9.47 17.29
CA GLN A 95 8.35 -9.92 17.21
C GLN A 95 7.43 -8.81 16.70
N SER A 96 7.52 -7.60 17.26
CA SER A 96 6.73 -6.44 16.82
C SER A 96 7.02 -6.11 15.35
N ALA A 97 8.30 -6.07 14.96
CA ALA A 97 8.70 -5.77 13.59
C ALA A 97 8.19 -6.82 12.59
N LYS A 98 8.11 -8.10 12.99
CA LYS A 98 7.52 -9.16 12.16
C LYS A 98 6.02 -8.98 12.00
N GLU A 99 5.31 -8.69 13.08
CA GLU A 99 3.87 -8.45 13.04
C GLU A 99 3.52 -7.22 12.17
N ASP A 100 4.27 -6.13 12.33
CA ASP A 100 4.14 -4.94 11.48
C ASP A 100 4.42 -5.24 10.00
N ALA A 101 5.44 -6.05 9.71
CA ALA A 101 5.74 -6.47 8.34
C ALA A 101 4.64 -7.35 7.73
N GLU A 102 4.06 -8.27 8.50
CA GLU A 102 2.93 -9.11 8.09
C GLU A 102 1.70 -8.24 7.77
N ASN A 103 1.42 -7.25 8.60
CA ASN A 103 0.33 -6.29 8.38
C ASN A 103 0.54 -5.48 7.09
N LEU A 104 1.75 -4.95 6.87
CA LEU A 104 2.08 -4.19 5.65
C LEU A 104 1.95 -5.04 4.38
N ILE A 105 2.39 -6.30 4.43
CA ILE A 105 2.26 -7.23 3.30
C ILE A 105 0.78 -7.52 3.03
N SER A 106 -0.02 -7.73 4.08
CA SER A 106 -1.46 -7.97 3.96
C SER A 106 -2.18 -6.78 3.34
N GLU A 107 -1.92 -5.57 3.81
CA GLU A 107 -2.46 -4.33 3.25
C GLU A 107 -2.07 -4.16 1.77
N THR A 108 -0.80 -4.41 1.45
CA THR A 108 -0.31 -4.32 0.07
C THR A 108 -1.00 -5.34 -0.83
N GLN A 109 -1.21 -6.56 -0.34
CA GLN A 109 -1.92 -7.61 -1.08
C GLN A 109 -3.38 -7.22 -1.34
N ILE A 110 -4.07 -6.66 -0.35
CA ILE A 110 -5.45 -6.16 -0.52
C ILE A 110 -5.51 -5.09 -1.61
N VAL A 111 -4.58 -4.13 -1.62
CA VAL A 111 -4.53 -3.08 -2.64
C VAL A 111 -4.28 -3.68 -4.02
N LYS A 112 -3.36 -4.65 -4.13
CA LYS A 112 -3.08 -5.35 -5.38
C LYS A 112 -4.31 -6.09 -5.90
N ASP A 113 -4.96 -6.90 -5.06
CA ASP A 113 -6.15 -7.67 -5.42
C ASP A 113 -7.32 -6.76 -5.80
N ALA A 114 -7.51 -5.66 -5.06
CA ALA A 114 -8.52 -4.65 -5.38
C ALA A 114 -8.24 -3.96 -6.71
N SER A 115 -6.97 -3.66 -7.02
CA SER A 115 -6.57 -3.09 -8.32
C SER A 115 -6.85 -4.06 -9.47
N GLU A 116 -6.44 -5.33 -9.34
CA GLU A 116 -6.70 -6.36 -10.34
C GLU A 116 -8.20 -6.54 -10.59
N LYS A 117 -9.01 -6.56 -9.51
CA LYS A 117 -10.46 -6.67 -9.63
C LYS A 117 -11.10 -5.43 -10.24
N SER A 118 -10.59 -4.24 -9.93
CA SER A 118 -11.05 -2.99 -10.54
C SER A 118 -10.77 -2.97 -12.04
N ASP A 119 -9.58 -3.40 -12.46
CA ASP A 119 -9.21 -3.49 -13.88
C ASP A 119 -10.10 -4.49 -14.62
N SER A 120 -10.41 -5.64 -14.00
CA SER A 120 -11.32 -6.62 -14.60
C SER A 120 -12.73 -6.07 -14.76
N ILE A 121 -13.27 -5.39 -13.74
CA ILE A 121 -14.62 -4.79 -13.79
C ILE A 121 -14.67 -3.72 -14.86
N LYS A 122 -13.62 -2.88 -14.98
CA LYS A 122 -13.55 -1.86 -16.01
C LYS A 122 -13.57 -2.48 -17.40
N LEU A 123 -12.77 -3.53 -17.62
CA LEU A 123 -12.72 -4.22 -18.91
C LEU A 123 -14.08 -4.86 -19.27
N GLU A 124 -14.71 -5.55 -18.32
CA GLU A 124 -16.05 -6.13 -18.49
C GLU A 124 -17.08 -5.04 -18.81
N ALA A 125 -17.07 -3.91 -18.07
CA ALA A 125 -17.98 -2.80 -18.29
C ALA A 125 -17.78 -2.12 -19.65
N GLU A 126 -16.52 -1.94 -20.09
CA GLU A 126 -16.20 -1.41 -21.42
C GLU A 126 -16.68 -2.34 -22.53
N GLN A 127 -16.50 -3.65 -22.37
CA GLN A 127 -16.98 -4.65 -23.32
C GLN A 127 -18.52 -4.67 -23.39
N GLU A 128 -19.20 -4.69 -22.25
CA GLU A 128 -20.67 -4.65 -22.21
C GLU A 128 -21.23 -3.34 -22.79
N ALA A 129 -20.59 -2.20 -22.49
CA ALA A 129 -20.99 -0.92 -23.03
C ALA A 129 -20.85 -0.88 -24.56
N SER A 130 -19.72 -1.39 -25.08
CA SER A 130 -19.49 -1.52 -26.53
C SER A 130 -20.53 -2.41 -27.20
N GLN A 131 -20.82 -3.57 -26.60
CA GLN A 131 -21.85 -4.48 -27.12
C GLN A 131 -23.23 -3.82 -27.17
N LYS A 132 -23.65 -3.16 -26.08
CA LYS A 132 -24.95 -2.47 -26.02
C LYS A 132 -25.03 -1.32 -27.02
N LEU A 133 -23.92 -0.62 -27.28
CA LEU A 133 -23.87 0.44 -28.27
C LEU A 133 -24.14 -0.13 -29.66
N THR A 134 -23.43 -1.20 -30.05
CA THR A 134 -23.63 -1.89 -31.33
C THR A 134 -25.06 -2.41 -31.47
N GLU A 135 -25.60 -3.08 -30.45
CA GLU A 135 -26.99 -3.57 -30.46
C GLU A 135 -28.01 -2.43 -30.62
N ALA A 136 -27.76 -1.28 -29.98
CA ALA A 136 -28.62 -0.11 -30.11
C ALA A 136 -28.52 0.52 -31.52
N GLU A 137 -27.32 0.58 -32.09
CA GLU A 137 -27.09 1.06 -33.46
C GLU A 137 -27.80 0.18 -34.50
N ASP A 138 -27.64 -1.14 -34.39
CA ASP A 138 -28.30 -2.10 -35.27
C ASP A 138 -29.84 -1.98 -35.19
N ARG A 139 -30.36 -1.94 -33.97
CA ARG A 139 -31.81 -1.78 -33.75
C ARG A 139 -32.34 -0.44 -34.27
N SER A 140 -31.55 0.62 -34.14
CA SER A 140 -31.91 1.92 -34.70
C SER A 140 -31.98 1.87 -36.23
N HIS A 141 -31.02 1.21 -36.87
CA HIS A 141 -31.03 1.01 -38.32
C HIS A 141 -32.22 0.19 -38.81
N GLU A 142 -32.58 -0.88 -38.09
CA GLU A 142 -33.76 -1.69 -38.41
C GLU A 142 -35.05 -0.86 -38.34
N ILE A 143 -35.24 -0.08 -37.26
CA ILE A 143 -36.43 0.76 -37.08
C ILE A 143 -36.54 1.80 -38.19
N ILE A 144 -35.43 2.45 -38.56
CA ILE A 144 -35.42 3.44 -39.65
C ILE A 144 -35.82 2.77 -40.96
N THR A 145 -35.21 1.63 -41.28
CA THR A 145 -35.50 0.90 -42.52
C THR A 145 -36.96 0.43 -42.58
N GLU A 146 -37.51 -0.06 -41.46
CA GLU A 146 -38.90 -0.47 -41.36
C GLU A 146 -39.86 0.74 -41.52
N ALA A 147 -39.53 1.87 -40.90
CA ALA A 147 -40.31 3.09 -41.02
C ALA A 147 -40.32 3.63 -42.46
N GLU A 148 -39.17 3.66 -43.13
CA GLU A 148 -39.05 4.05 -44.54
C GLU A 148 -39.89 3.14 -45.44
N THR A 149 -39.81 1.82 -45.22
CA THR A 149 -40.60 0.84 -45.97
C THR A 149 -42.10 1.06 -45.80
N LYS A 150 -42.55 1.29 -44.56
CA LYS A 150 -43.96 1.59 -44.25
C LYS A 150 -44.43 2.90 -44.88
N VAL A 151 -43.62 3.96 -44.81
CA VAL A 151 -43.93 5.26 -45.40
C VAL A 151 -44.08 5.13 -46.92
N ASN A 152 -43.15 4.46 -47.58
CA ASN A 152 -43.20 4.25 -49.03
C ASN A 152 -44.43 3.43 -49.45
N ALA A 153 -44.77 2.37 -48.72
CA ALA A 153 -45.98 1.59 -48.97
C ALA A 153 -47.27 2.43 -48.76
N MET A 154 -47.29 3.30 -47.74
CA MET A 154 -48.41 4.19 -47.49
C MET A 154 -48.56 5.25 -48.59
N LEU A 155 -47.46 5.84 -49.05
CA LEU A 155 -47.46 6.80 -50.16
C LEU A 155 -48.00 6.18 -51.44
N SER A 156 -47.51 4.98 -51.81
CA SER A 156 -48.00 4.25 -52.98
C SER A 156 -49.50 3.94 -52.86
N LYS A 157 -49.98 3.50 -51.69
CA LYS A 157 -51.41 3.25 -51.48
C LYS A 157 -52.26 4.53 -51.58
N VAL A 158 -51.75 5.66 -51.08
CA VAL A 158 -52.44 6.96 -51.19
C VAL A 158 -52.49 7.42 -52.64
N GLU A 159 -51.41 7.24 -53.41
CA GLU A 159 -51.39 7.53 -54.84
C GLU A 159 -52.44 6.70 -55.59
N ASP A 160 -52.53 5.40 -55.31
CA ASP A 160 -53.54 4.52 -55.90
C ASP A 160 -54.98 4.95 -55.55
N ASP A 161 -55.25 5.28 -54.28
CA ASP A 161 -56.57 5.75 -53.84
C ASP A 161 -56.94 7.09 -54.52
N ILE A 162 -55.98 8.01 -54.65
CA ILE A 162 -56.18 9.28 -55.37
C ILE A 162 -56.52 9.01 -56.84
N GLN A 163 -55.78 8.13 -57.52
CA GLN A 163 -56.06 7.79 -58.92
C GLN A 163 -57.44 7.17 -59.09
N GLN A 164 -57.80 6.23 -58.22
CA GLN A 164 -59.12 5.60 -58.24
C GLN A 164 -60.24 6.61 -57.99
N ARG A 165 -60.08 7.52 -57.02
CA ARG A 165 -61.04 8.59 -56.73
C ARG A 165 -61.18 9.56 -57.90
N ARG A 166 -60.08 9.96 -58.55
CA ARG A 166 -60.12 10.85 -59.72
C ARG A 166 -60.87 10.19 -60.87
N SER A 167 -60.53 8.94 -61.20
CA SER A 167 -61.23 8.20 -62.25
C SER A 167 -62.72 8.01 -61.94
N GLY A 168 -63.06 7.67 -60.70
CA GLY A 168 -64.45 7.55 -60.25
C GLY A 168 -65.24 8.88 -60.34
N ALA A 169 -64.63 9.99 -59.93
CA ALA A 169 -65.22 11.32 -60.05
C ALA A 169 -65.41 11.74 -61.51
N ASP A 170 -64.43 11.48 -62.37
CA ASP A 170 -64.51 11.77 -63.81
C ASP A 170 -65.61 10.95 -64.49
N ASN A 171 -65.77 9.67 -64.12
CA ASN A 171 -66.83 8.82 -64.62
C ASN A 171 -68.21 9.30 -64.15
N TYR A 172 -68.34 9.62 -62.86
CA TYR A 172 -69.58 10.18 -62.32
C TYR A 172 -69.96 11.51 -62.98
N ALA A 173 -68.99 12.42 -63.17
CA ALA A 173 -69.22 13.67 -63.89
C ALA A 173 -69.71 13.41 -65.33
N ARG A 174 -69.13 12.43 -66.02
CA ARG A 174 -69.57 12.03 -67.36
C ARG A 174 -71.00 11.48 -67.36
N GLU A 175 -71.35 10.62 -66.41
CA GLU A 175 -72.72 10.09 -66.27
C GLU A 175 -73.74 11.20 -66.02
N VAL A 176 -73.44 12.11 -65.10
CA VAL A 176 -74.31 13.25 -64.80
C VAL A 176 -74.46 14.18 -66.00
N LEU A 177 -73.38 14.44 -66.74
CA LEU A 177 -73.43 15.27 -67.95
C LEU A 177 -74.25 14.62 -69.06
N PHE A 178 -74.13 13.30 -69.28
CA PHE A 178 -74.97 12.58 -70.25
C PHE A 178 -76.45 12.60 -69.84
N ALA A 179 -76.76 12.35 -68.57
CA ALA A 179 -78.14 12.43 -68.08
C ALA A 179 -78.72 13.84 -68.21
N LEU A 180 -77.89 14.88 -68.02
CA LEU A 180 -78.30 16.27 -68.24
C LEU A 180 -78.52 16.57 -69.73
N GLU A 181 -77.65 16.09 -70.62
CA GLU A 181 -77.78 16.22 -72.08
C GLU A 181 -79.07 15.56 -72.59
N GLU A 182 -79.38 14.35 -72.13
CA GLU A 182 -80.60 13.63 -72.46
C GLU A 182 -81.84 14.44 -72.05
N ARG A 183 -81.87 14.92 -70.80
CA ARG A 183 -82.96 15.74 -70.28
C ARG A 183 -83.14 17.07 -71.02
N VAL A 184 -82.04 17.73 -71.39
CA VAL A 184 -82.09 18.96 -72.22
C VAL A 184 -82.64 18.64 -73.61
N SER A 185 -82.22 17.53 -74.21
CA SER A 185 -82.71 17.09 -75.53
C SER A 185 -84.20 16.77 -75.53
N GLU A 186 -84.70 16.07 -74.50
CA GLU A 186 -86.13 15.82 -74.29
C GLU A 186 -86.91 17.13 -74.15
N THR A 187 -86.41 18.05 -73.33
CA THR A 187 -87.05 19.36 -73.12
C THR A 187 -87.07 20.17 -74.42
N LEU A 188 -85.99 20.16 -75.20
CA LEU A 188 -85.92 20.83 -76.50
C LEU A 188 -86.89 20.21 -77.52
N ALA A 189 -87.03 18.88 -77.54
CA ALA A 189 -87.98 18.19 -78.39
C ALA A 189 -89.43 18.56 -78.05
N GLN A 190 -89.76 18.68 -76.76
CA GLN A 190 -91.08 19.18 -76.31
C GLN A 190 -91.33 20.63 -76.76
N VAL A 191 -90.33 21.51 -76.64
CA VAL A 191 -90.44 22.90 -77.11
C VAL A 191 -90.65 22.96 -78.63
N ARG A 192 -89.87 22.19 -79.41
CA ARG A 192 -90.05 22.11 -80.87
C ARG A 192 -91.43 21.59 -81.27
N GLY A 193 -91.88 20.50 -80.64
CA GLY A 193 -93.23 19.98 -80.88
C GLY A 193 -94.32 20.99 -80.53
N GLY A 194 -94.12 21.79 -79.48
CA GLY A 194 -95.01 22.91 -79.13
C GLY A 194 -95.02 24.02 -80.19
N ILE A 195 -93.85 24.38 -80.74
CA ILE A 195 -93.73 25.36 -81.84
C ILE A 195 -94.41 24.82 -83.11
N ASP A 196 -94.13 23.57 -83.53
CA ASP A 196 -94.75 22.95 -84.71
C ASP A 196 -96.28 22.89 -84.60
N MET A 197 -96.82 22.67 -83.39
CA MET A 197 -98.27 22.74 -83.14
C MET A 197 -98.84 24.16 -83.30
N LEU A 198 -98.08 25.20 -82.93
CA LEU A 198 -98.48 26.59 -83.11
C LEU A 198 -98.38 27.01 -84.59
N ASP A 199 -97.30 26.65 -85.27
CA ASP A 199 -97.08 26.95 -86.70
C ASP A 199 -98.12 26.25 -87.59
N ASN A 200 -98.49 25.00 -87.28
CA ASN A 200 -99.60 24.31 -87.96
C ASN A 200 -100.97 24.94 -87.66
N ARG A 201 -101.13 25.59 -86.50
CA ARG A 201 -102.37 26.31 -86.16
C ARG A 201 -102.48 27.61 -86.95
N ASP A 202 -101.36 28.31 -87.18
CA ASP A 202 -101.33 29.51 -88.03
C ASP A 202 -101.49 29.16 -89.52
N SER A 203 -101.04 27.97 -89.96
CA SER A 203 -101.26 27.45 -91.32
C SER A 203 -102.71 27.00 -91.59
N ALA A 204 -103.52 26.80 -90.54
CA ALA A 204 -104.92 26.35 -90.61
C ALA A 204 -105.95 27.50 -90.48
N LEU A 205 -105.51 28.76 -90.45
CA LEU A 205 -106.39 29.92 -90.48
C LEU A 205 -106.66 30.33 -91.95
N PRO A 206 -107.94 30.45 -92.38
CA PRO A 206 -108.24 30.96 -93.71
C PRO A 206 -107.96 32.47 -93.79
N GLU A 207 -107.30 32.90 -94.86
CA GLU A 207 -107.26 34.32 -95.26
C GLU A 207 -108.70 34.78 -95.54
N LYS A 208 -109.16 35.77 -94.79
CA LYS A 208 -110.46 36.43 -95.02
C LYS A 208 -110.44 37.14 -96.38
N SER A 209 -111.22 36.65 -97.34
CA SER A 209 -112.07 37.41 -98.29
C SER A 209 -113.00 36.46 -99.02
#